data_AF-A0ABD3FPQ3-F1
#
_entry.id   AF-A0ABD3FPQ3-F1
#
_cell.length_a   1.000
_cell.length_b   1.000
_cell.length_c   1.000
_cell.angle_alpha   90.00
_cell.angle_beta   90.00
_cell.angle_gamma   90.00
#
_symmetry.space_group_name_H-M   'P 1'
#
loop_
_entity.id
_entity.type
_entity.pdbx_description
1 polymer ?
#
loop_
_entity_poly.entity_id
_entity_poly.type
_entity_poly.pdbx_seq_one_letter_code
_entity_poly.pdbx_strand_id
1 'polypeptide(L)'
;MSNNSVEYLHVVLAQIQNLCAQASQEGNTDKHQQIRVIHWMRKLRSQPTSNPTWLKSVLEYANVLLQMLVEGVTEEPFTKMPPQGPLPALPRYQVARAKTAKRLVRVRPEQQTHCNSAKERPGNNNSEDVGTVAVVRKESKQIQTQEQDDQWEWQRVWKGAFDKMHQKLQAKTDETEALATENKELRTLIEGYKKTLDEADRNQRDIQAKHLAEVENLRAVHSLELSNLKTRHQQKLQEVALQNDEKLLRRRESFSNQQV
;
A
#
# COMPACT_ATOMS: atom_id res chain seq x y z
N MET A 1 4.07 -3.15 -33.81
CA MET A 1 3.18 -3.82 -32.81
C MET A 1 3.87 -4.09 -31.46
N SER A 2 5.18 -3.84 -31.30
CA SER A 2 5.94 -4.12 -30.08
C SER A 2 5.76 -3.09 -28.96
N ASN A 3 5.67 -1.80 -29.27
CA ASN A 3 5.70 -0.73 -28.25
C ASN A 3 4.55 -0.82 -27.24
N ASN A 4 3.31 -1.02 -27.71
CA ASN A 4 2.14 -1.17 -26.83
C ASN A 4 2.26 -2.38 -25.90
N SER A 5 2.96 -3.44 -26.31
CA SER A 5 3.15 -4.65 -25.50
C SER A 5 4.20 -4.46 -24.40
N VAL A 6 5.23 -3.65 -24.67
CA VAL A 6 6.24 -3.27 -23.68
C VAL A 6 5.66 -2.28 -22.66
N GLU A 7 4.88 -1.30 -23.11
CA GLU A 7 4.15 -0.39 -22.23
C GLU A 7 3.16 -1.14 -21.33
N TYR A 8 2.41 -2.10 -21.90
CA TYR A 8 1.52 -2.96 -21.13
C TYR A 8 2.29 -3.79 -20.09
N LEU A 9 3.46 -4.32 -20.43
CA LEU A 9 4.32 -5.02 -19.46
C LEU A 9 4.69 -4.10 -18.28
N HIS A 10 5.06 -2.84 -18.55
CA HIS A 10 5.38 -1.89 -17.49
C HIS A 10 4.18 -1.62 -16.57
N VAL A 11 2.98 -1.47 -17.14
CA VAL A 11 1.74 -1.31 -16.36
C VAL A 11 1.48 -2.53 -15.47
N VAL A 12 1.60 -3.74 -16.01
CA VAL A 12 1.39 -4.98 -15.24
C VAL A 12 2.41 -5.12 -14.12
N LEU A 13 3.69 -4.83 -14.38
CA LEU A 13 4.73 -4.87 -13.34
C LEU A 13 4.53 -3.81 -12.26
N ALA A 14 4.02 -2.63 -12.61
CA ALA A 14 3.68 -1.59 -11.64
C ALA A 14 2.49 -2.01 -10.75
N GLN A 15 1.48 -2.66 -11.33
CA GLN A 15 0.35 -3.22 -10.57
C GLN A 15 0.80 -4.29 -9.57
N ILE A 16 1.67 -5.22 -10.00
CA ILE A 16 2.28 -6.23 -9.11
C ILE A 16 3.01 -5.54 -7.96
N GLN A 17 3.80 -4.50 -8.24
CA GLN A 17 4.55 -3.77 -7.22
C GLN A 17 3.62 -3.09 -6.20
N ASN A 18 2.52 -2.50 -6.65
CA ASN A 18 1.54 -1.86 -5.77
C ASN A 18 0.82 -2.88 -4.87
N LEU A 19 0.41 -4.03 -5.42
CA LEU A 19 -0.20 -5.10 -4.63
C LEU A 19 0.76 -5.64 -3.57
N CYS A 20 2.06 -5.79 -3.89
CA CYS A 20 3.06 -6.19 -2.90
C CYS A 20 3.27 -5.13 -1.81
N ALA A 21 3.21 -3.85 -2.15
CA ALA A 21 3.35 -2.77 -1.17
C ALA A 21 2.15 -2.71 -0.23
N GLN A 22 0.93 -2.86 -0.76
CA GLN A 22 -0.31 -2.94 0.03
C GLN A 22 -0.29 -4.14 0.98
N ALA A 23 0.02 -5.33 0.46
CA ALA A 23 0.03 -6.55 1.25
C ALA A 23 1.13 -6.54 2.35
N SER A 24 2.23 -5.79 2.13
CA SER A 24 3.28 -5.57 3.15
C SER A 24 2.85 -4.61 4.27
N GLN A 25 1.93 -3.69 4.00
CA GLN A 25 1.38 -2.77 5.01
C GLN A 25 0.31 -3.46 5.89
N GLU A 26 -0.40 -4.44 5.32
CA GLU A 26 -1.43 -5.23 6.01
C GLU A 26 -0.85 -6.32 6.92
N GLY A 27 0.47 -6.53 6.95
CA GLY A 27 1.14 -7.52 7.81
C GLY A 27 0.81 -8.99 7.48
N ASN A 28 0.10 -9.25 6.39
CA ASN A 28 -0.55 -10.52 6.07
C ASN A 28 0.19 -11.37 5.02
N THR A 29 1.43 -11.02 4.67
CA THR A 29 2.21 -11.75 3.65
C THR A 29 3.35 -12.56 4.22
N ASP A 30 3.45 -13.83 3.83
CA ASP A 30 4.63 -14.67 4.05
C ASP A 30 5.89 -13.96 3.50
N LYS A 31 6.86 -13.67 4.38
CA LYS A 31 8.13 -13.02 4.04
C LYS A 31 8.86 -13.76 2.90
N HIS A 32 8.77 -15.09 2.86
CA HIS A 32 9.39 -15.88 1.82
C HIS A 32 8.68 -15.70 0.47
N GLN A 33 7.35 -15.59 0.47
CA GLN A 33 6.58 -15.26 -0.73
C GLN A 33 6.95 -13.89 -1.28
N GLN A 34 7.08 -12.87 -0.42
CA GLN A 34 7.49 -11.53 -0.83
C GLN A 34 8.88 -11.55 -1.50
N ILE A 35 9.84 -12.26 -0.91
CA ILE A 35 11.19 -12.43 -1.49
C ILE A 35 11.10 -13.10 -2.87
N ARG A 36 10.34 -14.20 -3.00
CA ARG A 36 10.15 -14.89 -4.29
C ARG A 36 9.56 -13.96 -5.36
N VAL A 37 8.53 -13.19 -5.02
CA VAL A 37 7.88 -12.25 -5.95
C VAL A 37 8.86 -11.17 -6.40
N ILE A 38 9.66 -10.60 -5.50
CA ILE A 38 10.70 -9.61 -5.83
C ILE A 38 11.71 -10.20 -6.83
N HIS A 39 12.15 -11.44 -6.59
CA HIS A 39 13.08 -12.11 -7.50
C HIS A 39 12.47 -12.40 -8.87
N TRP A 40 11.21 -12.81 -8.92
CA TRP A 40 10.47 -13.00 -10.18
C TRP A 40 10.28 -11.68 -10.92
N MET A 41 9.91 -10.59 -10.24
CA MET A 41 9.80 -9.26 -10.86
C MET A 41 11.13 -8.79 -11.46
N ARG A 42 12.23 -8.98 -10.72
CA ARG A 42 13.57 -8.65 -11.22
C ARG A 42 13.90 -9.45 -12.48
N LYS A 43 13.55 -10.75 -12.50
CA LYS A 43 13.74 -11.63 -13.65
C LYS A 43 12.93 -11.18 -14.87
N LEU A 44 11.67 -10.81 -14.67
CA LEU A 44 10.78 -10.36 -15.75
C LEU A 44 11.25 -9.02 -16.34
N ARG A 45 11.75 -8.11 -15.50
CA ARG A 45 12.31 -6.83 -15.95
C ARG A 45 13.64 -6.99 -16.68
N SER A 46 14.45 -7.99 -16.32
CA SER A 46 15.77 -8.20 -16.93
C SER A 46 15.73 -9.02 -18.22
N GLN A 47 14.57 -9.53 -18.64
CA GLN A 47 14.46 -10.25 -19.89
C GLN A 47 14.56 -9.31 -21.10
N PRO A 48 15.30 -9.69 -22.16
CA PRO A 48 15.32 -8.94 -23.41
C PRO A 48 13.92 -8.88 -24.05
N THR A 49 13.36 -7.66 -24.16
CA THR A 49 12.02 -7.40 -24.74
C THR A 49 12.04 -7.09 -26.24
N SER A 50 13.23 -7.03 -26.85
CA SER A 50 13.40 -6.77 -28.29
C SER A 50 12.87 -7.90 -29.17
N ASN A 51 12.84 -9.14 -28.66
CA ASN A 51 12.29 -10.29 -29.37
C ASN A 51 10.80 -10.48 -28.98
N PRO A 52 9.86 -10.49 -29.94
CA PRO A 52 8.43 -10.61 -29.65
C PRO A 52 8.06 -11.95 -28.98
N THR A 53 8.79 -13.03 -29.26
CA THR A 53 8.58 -14.34 -28.63
C THR A 53 8.91 -14.29 -27.15
N TRP A 54 10.04 -13.66 -26.79
CA TRP A 54 10.45 -13.48 -25.40
C TRP A 54 9.52 -12.52 -24.67
N LEU A 55 9.13 -11.42 -25.31
CA LEU A 55 8.16 -10.49 -24.76
C LEU A 55 6.82 -11.18 -24.45
N LYS A 56 6.35 -12.07 -25.34
CA LYS A 56 5.14 -12.86 -25.10
C LYS A 56 5.29 -13.76 -23.88
N SER A 57 6.41 -14.49 -23.75
CA SER A 57 6.65 -15.32 -22.57
C SER A 57 6.71 -14.48 -21.29
N VAL A 58 7.43 -13.35 -21.28
CA VAL A 58 7.50 -12.43 -20.14
C VAL A 58 6.12 -11.91 -19.75
N LEU A 59 5.31 -11.52 -20.73
CA LEU A 59 3.94 -11.08 -20.49
C LEU A 59 3.06 -12.21 -19.94
N GLU A 60 3.21 -13.44 -20.41
CA GLU A 60 2.48 -14.59 -19.88
C GLU A 60 2.81 -14.81 -18.40
N TYR A 61 4.10 -14.81 -18.02
CA TYR A 61 4.51 -14.89 -16.61
C TYR A 61 4.01 -13.71 -15.78
N ALA A 62 4.10 -12.47 -16.30
CA ALA A 62 3.66 -11.29 -15.57
C ALA A 62 2.15 -11.31 -15.31
N ASN A 63 1.35 -11.73 -16.29
CA ASN A 63 -0.10 -11.85 -16.13
C ASN A 63 -0.50 -12.96 -15.16
N VAL A 64 0.16 -14.12 -15.21
CA VAL A 64 -0.12 -15.22 -14.26
C VAL A 64 0.28 -14.80 -12.84
N LEU A 65 1.43 -14.14 -12.67
CA LEU A 65 1.87 -13.63 -11.37
C LEU A 65 0.90 -12.59 -10.80
N LEU A 66 0.45 -11.63 -11.61
CA LEU A 66 -0.55 -10.65 -11.21
C LEU A 66 -1.85 -11.33 -10.75
N GLN A 67 -2.32 -12.33 -11.52
CA GLN A 67 -3.55 -13.06 -11.18
C GLN A 67 -3.43 -13.81 -9.85
N MET A 68 -2.32 -14.52 -9.63
CA MET A 68 -2.06 -15.25 -8.40
C MET A 68 -2.00 -14.33 -7.17
N LEU A 69 -1.49 -13.10 -7.34
CA LEU A 69 -1.47 -12.11 -6.26
C LEU A 69 -2.86 -11.54 -5.98
N VAL A 70 -3.70 -11.33 -7.00
CA VAL A 70 -5.10 -10.91 -6.83
C VAL A 70 -5.93 -12.01 -6.16
N GLU A 71 -5.70 -13.28 -6.51
CA GLU A 71 -6.37 -14.44 -5.90
C GLU A 71 -5.82 -14.80 -4.51
N GLY A 72 -4.67 -14.23 -4.11
CA GLY A 72 -4.00 -14.55 -2.85
C GLY A 72 -3.39 -15.95 -2.79
N VAL A 73 -3.26 -16.65 -3.93
CA VAL A 73 -2.76 -18.03 -4.02
C VAL A 73 -1.52 -18.08 -4.91
N THR A 74 -0.36 -18.39 -4.34
CA THR A 74 0.87 -18.64 -5.12
C THR A 74 1.09 -20.11 -5.37
N GLU A 75 0.92 -20.53 -6.63
CA GLU A 75 1.18 -21.89 -7.10
C GLU A 75 2.47 -21.96 -7.96
N GLU A 76 2.88 -23.17 -8.36
CA GLU A 76 4.02 -23.33 -9.28
C GLU A 76 3.79 -22.54 -10.59
N PRO A 77 4.78 -21.79 -11.11
CA PRO A 77 6.22 -21.84 -10.77
C PRO A 77 6.68 -20.83 -9.71
N PHE A 78 5.79 -20.00 -9.14
CA PHE A 78 6.16 -18.89 -8.26
C PHE A 78 6.40 -19.29 -6.80
N THR A 79 6.13 -20.55 -6.46
CA THR A 79 6.52 -21.19 -5.21
C THR A 79 8.04 -21.41 -5.11
N LYS A 80 8.75 -21.40 -6.24
CA LYS A 80 10.21 -21.57 -6.32
C LYS A 80 10.88 -20.29 -6.83
N MET A 81 12.20 -20.22 -6.65
CA MET A 81 13.01 -19.14 -7.22
C MET A 81 12.97 -19.18 -8.75
N PRO A 82 13.03 -18.02 -9.45
CA PRO A 82 13.08 -18.00 -10.90
C PRO A 82 14.29 -18.78 -11.41
N PRO A 83 14.14 -19.58 -12.48
CA PRO A 83 15.24 -20.37 -13.03
C PRO A 83 16.37 -19.48 -13.54
N GLN A 84 17.61 -19.99 -13.47
CA GLN A 84 18.75 -19.38 -14.12
C GLN A 84 18.67 -19.66 -15.64
N GLY A 85 18.97 -18.67 -16.49
CA GLY A 85 18.83 -18.77 -17.94
C GLY A 85 17.48 -18.25 -18.50
N PRO A 86 17.12 -18.53 -19.75
CA PRO A 86 15.89 -18.01 -20.37
C PRO A 86 14.63 -18.54 -19.68
N LEU A 87 13.54 -17.76 -19.71
CA LEU A 87 12.25 -18.20 -19.16
C LEU A 87 11.71 -19.41 -19.94
N PRO A 88 11.42 -20.55 -19.28
CA PRO A 88 10.80 -21.68 -19.95
C PRO A 88 9.38 -21.31 -20.39
N ALA A 89 8.81 -22.04 -21.35
CA ALA A 89 7.41 -21.82 -21.72
C ALA A 89 6.49 -22.26 -20.58
N LEU A 90 5.52 -21.43 -20.21
CA LEU A 90 4.51 -21.80 -19.22
C LEU A 90 3.62 -22.94 -19.75
N PRO A 91 3.24 -23.91 -18.91
CA PRO A 91 2.24 -24.91 -19.27
C PRO A 91 0.93 -24.25 -19.73
N ARG A 92 0.32 -24.79 -20.79
CA ARG A 92 -0.87 -24.18 -21.44
C ARG A 92 -2.06 -23.97 -20.47
N TYR A 93 -2.20 -24.84 -19.46
CA TYR A 93 -3.27 -24.74 -18.47
C TYR A 93 -3.12 -23.51 -17.56
N GLN A 94 -1.88 -23.10 -17.24
CA GLN A 94 -1.61 -21.90 -16.43
C GLN A 94 -1.89 -20.62 -17.22
N VAL A 95 -1.57 -20.63 -18.53
CA VAL A 95 -1.85 -19.51 -19.44
C VAL A 95 -3.36 -19.34 -19.68
N ALA A 96 -4.13 -20.43 -19.67
CA ALA A 96 -5.59 -20.37 -19.81
C ALA A 96 -6.27 -19.69 -18.61
N ARG A 97 -5.79 -19.96 -17.39
CA ARG A 97 -6.28 -19.34 -16.13
C ARG A 97 -6.13 -17.80 -16.15
N ALA A 98 -5.04 -17.28 -16.72
CA ALA A 98 -4.82 -15.83 -16.87
C ALA A 98 -5.70 -15.18 -17.97
N LYS A 99 -6.21 -15.96 -18.94
CA LYS A 99 -7.06 -15.43 -20.04
C LYS A 99 -8.51 -15.25 -19.63
N THR A 100 -9.02 -16.02 -18.66
CA THR A 100 -10.37 -15.88 -18.11
C THR A 100 -10.58 -14.56 -17.38
N ALA A 101 -9.53 -13.95 -16.83
CA ALA A 101 -9.59 -12.65 -16.15
C ALA A 101 -9.67 -11.43 -17.11
N LYS A 102 -9.16 -11.54 -18.35
CA LYS A 102 -9.27 -10.46 -19.36
C LYS A 102 -10.71 -10.16 -19.78
N ARG A 103 -11.66 -11.03 -19.41
CA ARG A 103 -13.09 -10.88 -19.70
C ARG A 103 -13.87 -10.13 -18.60
N LEU A 104 -13.28 -9.93 -17.41
CA LEU A 104 -13.96 -9.23 -16.31
C LEU A 104 -13.83 -7.69 -16.37
N VAL A 105 -12.93 -7.15 -17.21
CA VAL A 105 -12.76 -5.70 -17.40
C VAL A 105 -13.61 -5.15 -18.56
N ARG A 106 -14.28 -6.00 -19.34
CA ARG A 106 -15.13 -5.57 -20.46
C ARG A 106 -16.41 -6.39 -20.48
N VAL A 107 -17.53 -5.71 -20.24
CA VAL A 107 -18.95 -6.12 -20.38
C VAL A 107 -19.69 -6.39 -19.06
N ARG A 108 -20.32 -5.33 -18.51
CA ARG A 108 -21.76 -5.32 -18.12
C ARG A 108 -22.53 -4.87 -19.37
N PRO A 109 -23.60 -5.57 -19.79
CA PRO A 109 -24.92 -5.13 -19.33
C PRO A 109 -25.86 -6.26 -18.93
N GLU A 110 -26.84 -5.86 -18.12
CA GLU A 110 -28.04 -6.56 -17.70
C GLU A 110 -29.00 -6.83 -18.88
N GLN A 111 -29.70 -7.97 -18.82
CA GLN A 111 -31.11 -8.20 -19.20
C GLN A 111 -31.33 -9.74 -19.19
N GLN A 112 -32.06 -10.29 -18.22
CA GLN A 112 -33.52 -10.44 -18.23
C GLN A 112 -34.00 -11.46 -19.28
N THR A 113 -34.40 -12.66 -18.83
CA THR A 113 -35.52 -13.40 -19.46
C THR A 113 -36.07 -14.47 -18.51
N HIS A 114 -37.24 -14.18 -17.95
CA HIS A 114 -38.29 -15.17 -17.74
C HIS A 114 -38.82 -15.64 -19.11
N CYS A 115 -39.19 -16.91 -19.24
CA CYS A 115 -40.39 -17.32 -19.98
C CYS A 115 -40.79 -18.77 -19.64
N ASN A 116 -42.00 -18.89 -19.09
CA ASN A 116 -42.82 -20.11 -19.14
C ASN A 116 -43.52 -20.20 -20.50
N SER A 117 -43.74 -21.41 -21.00
CA SER A 117 -44.84 -21.91 -21.88
C SER A 117 -44.32 -23.10 -22.67
N ALA A 118 -44.77 -24.33 -22.41
CA ALA A 118 -46.03 -24.96 -22.81
C ALA A 118 -46.01 -25.51 -24.26
N LYS A 119 -46.61 -26.72 -24.41
CA LYS A 119 -46.88 -27.50 -25.63
C LYS A 119 -45.65 -28.22 -26.22
N GLU A 120 -45.67 -29.50 -26.64
CA GLU A 120 -46.69 -30.25 -27.37
C GLU A 120 -46.66 -31.77 -27.09
N ARG A 121 -47.82 -32.42 -27.23
CA ARG A 121 -48.01 -33.87 -27.46
C ARG A 121 -47.93 -34.17 -28.96
N PRO A 122 -47.63 -35.41 -29.36
CA PRO A 122 -48.63 -36.23 -30.08
C PRO A 122 -48.64 -37.71 -29.59
N GLY A 123 -49.80 -38.38 -29.44
CA GLY A 123 -50.50 -39.18 -30.47
C GLY A 123 -50.21 -40.68 -30.28
N ASN A 124 -50.96 -41.44 -29.48
CA ASN A 124 -52.21 -42.20 -29.73
C ASN A 124 -52.06 -43.54 -30.50
N ASN A 125 -52.27 -44.68 -29.81
CA ASN A 125 -53.19 -45.81 -30.12
C ASN A 125 -52.68 -47.21 -29.67
N ASN A 126 -53.36 -47.73 -28.63
CA ASN A 126 -53.80 -49.10 -28.26
C ASN A 126 -53.05 -50.37 -28.74
N SER A 127 -52.76 -51.25 -27.77
CA SER A 127 -53.19 -52.66 -27.79
C SER A 127 -53.29 -53.19 -26.35
N GLU A 128 -54.41 -53.81 -26.03
CA GLU A 128 -54.63 -54.63 -24.84
C GLU A 128 -53.79 -55.91 -24.96
N ASP A 129 -53.14 -56.37 -23.88
CA ASP A 129 -53.16 -57.80 -23.50
C ASP A 129 -52.63 -58.02 -22.06
N VAL A 130 -53.50 -58.66 -21.27
CA VAL A 130 -53.31 -59.64 -20.20
C VAL A 130 -52.05 -59.61 -19.30
N GLY A 131 -52.30 -59.33 -18.01
CA GLY A 131 -51.94 -60.27 -16.93
C GLY A 131 -50.58 -60.13 -16.24
N THR A 132 -50.43 -59.20 -15.29
CA THR A 132 -49.61 -59.38 -14.05
C THR A 132 -49.80 -58.19 -13.08
N VAL A 133 -50.95 -58.10 -12.41
CA VAL A 133 -51.25 -57.02 -11.46
C VAL A 133 -51.28 -57.55 -10.04
N ALA A 134 -50.12 -57.62 -9.37
CA ALA A 134 -50.07 -57.68 -7.89
C ALA A 134 -48.72 -57.29 -7.28
N VAL A 135 -47.59 -57.42 -8.00
CA VAL A 135 -46.25 -57.20 -7.40
C VAL A 135 -45.72 -55.77 -7.62
N VAL A 136 -45.97 -55.15 -8.77
CA VAL A 136 -45.42 -53.81 -9.14
C VAL A 136 -46.05 -52.63 -8.34
N ARG A 137 -47.23 -52.83 -7.76
CA ARG A 137 -47.99 -51.74 -7.10
C ARG A 137 -47.50 -51.40 -5.69
N LYS A 138 -46.72 -52.28 -5.06
CA LYS A 138 -46.12 -52.03 -3.73
C LYS A 138 -44.80 -51.27 -3.84
N GLU A 139 -43.98 -51.59 -4.85
CA GLU A 139 -42.71 -50.90 -5.12
C GLU A 139 -42.93 -49.45 -5.54
N SER A 140 -43.93 -49.17 -6.39
CA SER A 140 -44.24 -47.78 -6.81
C SER A 140 -44.67 -46.87 -5.66
N LYS A 141 -45.37 -47.39 -4.65
CA LYS A 141 -45.74 -46.61 -3.46
C LYS A 141 -44.57 -46.41 -2.50
N GLN A 142 -43.70 -47.41 -2.39
CA GLN A 142 -42.50 -47.36 -1.55
C GLN A 142 -41.44 -46.40 -2.10
N ILE A 143 -41.25 -46.39 -3.42
CA ILE A 143 -40.36 -45.44 -4.11
C ILE A 143 -40.86 -44.00 -3.94
N GLN A 144 -42.18 -43.78 -3.99
CA GLN A 144 -42.76 -42.44 -3.81
C GLN A 144 -42.58 -41.89 -2.38
N THR A 145 -42.62 -42.73 -1.34
CA THR A 145 -42.29 -42.31 0.04
C THR A 145 -40.79 -42.06 0.22
N GLN A 146 -39.92 -42.87 -0.40
CA GLN A 146 -38.46 -42.67 -0.32
C GLN A 146 -38.03 -41.35 -0.96
N GLU A 147 -38.60 -40.98 -2.11
CA GLU A 147 -38.30 -39.71 -2.78
C GLU A 147 -38.74 -38.50 -1.94
N GLN A 148 -39.86 -38.61 -1.20
CA GLN A 148 -40.31 -37.58 -0.28
C GLN A 148 -39.39 -37.44 0.93
N ASP A 149 -38.95 -38.57 1.52
CA ASP A 149 -38.00 -38.58 2.63
C ASP A 149 -36.64 -37.99 2.20
N ASP A 150 -36.15 -38.36 1.02
CA ASP A 150 -34.94 -37.79 0.44
C ASP A 150 -35.08 -36.27 0.22
N GLN A 151 -36.25 -35.80 -0.24
CA GLN A 151 -36.52 -34.37 -0.41
C GLN A 151 -36.48 -33.60 0.93
N TRP A 152 -37.01 -34.18 2.01
CA TRP A 152 -36.96 -33.58 3.35
C TRP A 152 -35.53 -33.56 3.92
N GLU A 153 -34.75 -34.62 3.69
CA GLU A 153 -33.34 -34.67 4.08
C GLU A 153 -32.51 -33.65 3.30
N TRP A 154 -32.74 -33.51 1.99
CA TRP A 154 -32.11 -32.45 1.20
C TRP A 154 -32.44 -31.07 1.74
N GLN A 155 -33.71 -30.76 2.03
CA GLN A 155 -34.09 -29.47 2.61
C GLN A 155 -33.38 -29.20 3.94
N ARG A 156 -33.26 -30.20 4.82
CA ARG A 156 -32.56 -30.07 6.09
C ARG A 156 -31.08 -29.79 5.90
N VAL A 157 -30.41 -30.55 5.04
CA VAL A 157 -28.98 -30.40 4.75
C VAL A 157 -28.69 -29.04 4.12
N TRP A 158 -29.48 -28.63 3.13
CA TRP A 158 -29.35 -27.32 2.48
C TRP A 158 -29.59 -26.17 3.45
N LYS A 159 -30.65 -26.24 4.26
CA LYS A 159 -30.92 -25.24 5.30
C LYS A 159 -29.75 -25.12 6.28
N GLY A 160 -29.23 -26.25 6.77
CA GLY A 160 -28.05 -26.26 7.64
C GLY A 160 -26.78 -25.73 6.98
N ALA A 161 -26.59 -25.97 5.67
CA ALA A 161 -25.48 -25.39 4.91
C ALA A 161 -25.62 -23.87 4.75
N PHE A 162 -26.82 -23.38 4.45
CA PHE A 162 -27.11 -21.94 4.38
C PHE A 162 -26.93 -21.26 5.74
N ASP A 163 -27.44 -21.84 6.82
CA ASP A 163 -27.27 -21.30 8.17
C ASP A 163 -25.79 -21.20 8.54
N LYS A 164 -24.97 -22.22 8.22
CA LYS A 164 -23.52 -22.18 8.42
C LYS A 164 -22.83 -21.10 7.58
N MET A 165 -23.26 -20.91 6.32
CA MET A 165 -22.74 -19.82 5.49
C MET A 165 -23.12 -18.45 6.05
N HIS A 166 -24.36 -18.29 6.51
CA HIS A 166 -24.83 -17.07 7.14
C HIS A 166 -24.06 -16.73 8.42
N GLN A 167 -23.82 -17.73 9.27
CA GLN A 167 -23.02 -17.56 10.49
C GLN A 167 -21.57 -17.17 10.17
N LYS A 168 -20.95 -17.82 9.18
CA LYS A 168 -19.59 -17.46 8.74
C LYS A 168 -19.53 -16.05 8.19
N LEU A 169 -20.52 -15.65 7.38
CA LEU A 169 -20.60 -14.31 6.83
C LEU A 169 -20.80 -13.27 7.93
N GLN A 170 -21.67 -13.54 8.90
CA GLN A 170 -21.89 -12.67 10.06
C GLN A 170 -20.61 -12.52 10.88
N ALA A 171 -19.97 -13.62 11.26
CA ALA A 171 -18.73 -13.59 12.03
C ALA A 171 -17.62 -12.81 11.30
N LYS A 172 -17.52 -12.95 9.97
CA LYS A 172 -16.59 -12.15 9.17
C LYS A 172 -16.98 -10.68 9.09
N THR A 173 -18.27 -10.37 9.05
CA THR A 173 -18.75 -8.98 9.09
C THR A 173 -18.39 -8.33 10.42
N ASP A 174 -18.68 -8.99 11.54
CA ASP A 174 -18.36 -8.50 12.88
C ASP A 174 -16.84 -8.31 13.07
N GLU A 175 -16.02 -9.24 12.56
CA GLU A 175 -14.55 -9.12 12.55
C GLU A 175 -14.08 -7.90 11.73
N THR A 176 -14.65 -7.68 10.53
CA THR A 176 -14.29 -6.52 9.71
C THR A 176 -14.73 -5.20 10.34
N GLU A 177 -15.85 -5.16 11.05
CA GLU A 177 -16.31 -3.98 11.77
C GLU A 177 -15.40 -3.66 12.97
N ALA A 178 -14.99 -4.68 13.73
CA ALA A 178 -14.03 -4.53 14.83
C ALA A 178 -12.69 -3.98 14.31
N LEU A 179 -12.13 -4.57 13.26
CA LEU A 179 -10.89 -4.07 12.64
C LEU A 179 -11.06 -2.66 12.06
N ALA A 180 -12.25 -2.29 11.56
CA ALA A 180 -12.53 -0.93 11.10
C ALA A 180 -12.53 0.07 12.26
N THR A 181 -13.06 -0.30 13.43
CA THR A 181 -13.00 0.54 14.64
C THR A 181 -11.57 0.73 15.14
N GLU A 182 -10.78 -0.34 15.24
CA GLU A 182 -9.38 -0.27 15.65
C GLU A 182 -8.56 0.60 14.67
N ASN A 183 -8.75 0.41 13.36
CA ASN A 183 -8.09 1.27 12.36
C ASN A 183 -8.46 2.75 12.51
N LYS A 184 -9.70 3.06 12.90
CA LYS A 184 -10.12 4.44 13.15
C LYS A 184 -9.40 5.01 14.38
N GLU A 185 -9.26 4.25 15.45
CA GLU A 185 -8.54 4.65 16.67
C GLU A 185 -7.02 4.82 16.42
N LEU A 186 -6.41 3.91 15.66
CA LEU A 186 -5.00 4.05 15.27
C LEU A 186 -4.78 5.32 14.43
N ARG A 187 -5.71 5.64 13.52
CA ARG A 187 -5.63 6.88 12.73
C ARG A 187 -5.75 8.13 13.60
N THR A 188 -6.66 8.15 14.58
CA THR A 188 -6.78 9.30 15.50
C THR A 188 -5.54 9.43 16.38
N LEU A 189 -4.94 8.33 16.82
CA LEU A 189 -3.70 8.32 17.58
C LEU A 189 -2.52 8.84 16.76
N ILE A 190 -2.36 8.39 15.51
CA ILE A 190 -1.32 8.88 14.59
C ILE A 190 -1.46 10.39 14.36
N GLU A 191 -2.69 10.87 14.12
CA GLU A 191 -2.94 12.31 13.95
C GLU A 191 -2.63 13.09 15.23
N GLY A 192 -2.91 12.52 16.41
CA GLY A 192 -2.51 13.07 17.70
C GLY A 192 -0.98 13.21 17.82
N TYR A 193 -0.23 12.13 17.56
CA TYR A 193 1.22 12.15 17.62
C TYR A 193 1.83 13.15 16.63
N LYS A 194 1.29 13.23 15.41
CA LYS A 194 1.72 14.21 14.41
C LYS A 194 1.57 15.64 14.91
N LYS A 195 0.42 15.98 15.51
CA LYS A 195 0.20 17.30 16.11
C LYS A 195 1.17 17.59 17.26
N THR A 196 1.43 16.63 18.13
CA THR A 196 2.40 16.81 19.23
C THR A 196 3.82 17.00 18.72
N LEU A 197 4.19 16.32 17.62
CA LEU A 197 5.48 16.49 16.97
C LEU A 197 5.63 17.88 16.35
N ASP A 198 4.62 18.32 15.60
CA ASP A 198 4.60 19.66 15.00
C ASP A 198 4.71 20.76 16.06
N GLU A 199 4.10 20.55 17.23
CA GLU A 199 4.16 21.48 18.36
C GLU A 199 5.52 21.50 19.04
N ALA A 200 6.15 20.33 19.22
CA ALA A 200 7.53 20.25 19.71
C ALA A 200 8.51 20.99 18.76
N ASP A 201 8.34 20.83 17.44
CA ASP A 201 9.15 21.52 16.44
C ASP A 201 8.97 23.04 16.45
N ARG A 202 7.74 23.54 16.70
CA ARG A 202 7.48 24.98 16.90
C ARG A 202 8.20 25.49 18.13
N ASN A 203 8.02 24.82 19.26
CA ASN A 203 8.65 25.20 20.53
C ASN A 203 10.18 25.21 20.42
N GLN A 204 10.77 24.23 19.72
CA GLN A 204 12.20 24.20 19.47
C GLN A 204 12.67 25.41 18.66
N ARG A 205 11.96 25.76 17.57
CA ARG A 205 12.29 26.94 16.76
C ARG A 205 12.19 28.24 17.56
N ASP A 206 11.18 28.37 18.41
CA ASP A 206 11.00 29.55 19.26
C ASP A 206 12.12 29.68 20.30
N ILE A 207 12.54 28.57 20.91
CA ILE A 207 13.67 28.53 21.84
C ILE A 207 14.96 28.92 21.11
N GLN A 208 15.22 28.34 19.93
CA GLN A 208 16.39 28.68 19.11
C GLN A 208 16.41 30.17 18.72
N ALA A 209 15.25 30.73 18.34
CA ALA A 209 15.14 32.15 18.01
C ALA A 209 15.46 33.05 19.22
N LYS A 210 14.95 32.71 20.41
CA LYS A 210 15.27 33.44 21.65
C LYS A 210 16.76 33.37 22.00
N HIS A 211 17.37 32.19 21.88
CA HIS A 211 18.82 32.04 22.12
C HIS A 211 19.65 32.86 21.14
N LEU A 212 19.29 32.86 19.86
CA LEU A 212 19.99 33.65 18.84
C LEU A 212 19.89 35.15 19.13
N ALA A 213 18.70 35.64 19.48
CA ALA A 213 18.49 37.03 19.87
C ALA A 213 19.31 37.42 21.11
N GLU A 214 19.41 36.55 22.12
CA GLU A 214 20.24 36.80 23.30
C GLU A 214 21.73 36.85 22.96
N VAL A 215 22.21 35.95 22.09
CA VAL A 215 23.60 35.98 21.61
C VAL A 215 23.90 37.26 20.85
N GLU A 216 22.98 37.73 20.01
CA GLU A 216 23.13 39.00 19.29
C GLU A 216 23.13 40.20 20.25
N ASN A 217 22.27 40.20 21.25
CA ASN A 217 22.24 41.22 22.29
C ASN A 217 23.58 41.28 23.06
N LEU A 218 24.09 40.14 23.52
CA LEU A 218 25.38 40.05 24.19
C LEU A 218 26.53 40.53 23.30
N ARG A 219 26.53 40.19 22.00
CA ARG A 219 27.52 40.69 21.05
C ARG A 219 27.46 42.21 20.91
N ALA A 220 26.26 42.80 20.86
CA ALA A 220 26.07 44.24 20.78
C ALA A 220 26.58 44.95 22.04
N VAL A 221 26.26 44.41 23.23
CA VAL A 221 26.75 44.94 24.52
C VAL A 221 28.28 44.89 24.58
N HIS A 222 28.89 43.74 24.29
CA HIS A 222 30.36 43.62 24.28
C HIS A 222 31.01 44.58 23.27
N SER A 223 30.43 44.75 22.09
CA SER A 223 30.94 45.69 21.08
C SER A 223 30.91 47.13 21.60
N LEU A 224 29.82 47.53 22.26
CA LEU A 224 29.68 48.85 22.87
C LEU A 224 30.69 49.07 23.99
N GLU A 225 30.87 48.10 24.87
CA GLU A 225 31.84 48.16 25.97
C GLU A 225 33.28 48.33 25.46
N LEU A 226 33.67 47.55 24.45
CA LEU A 226 35.00 47.66 23.82
C LEU A 226 35.21 49.04 23.18
N SER A 227 34.19 49.57 22.49
CA SER A 227 34.24 50.90 21.89
C SER A 227 34.39 52.01 22.95
N ASN A 228 33.61 51.92 24.03
CA ASN A 228 33.68 52.84 25.17
C ASN A 228 35.05 52.79 25.84
N LEU A 229 35.59 51.59 26.08
CA LEU A 229 36.90 51.41 26.69
C LEU A 229 38.01 52.01 25.81
N LYS A 230 37.97 51.74 24.50
CA LYS A 230 38.90 52.31 23.52
C LYS A 230 38.83 53.84 23.51
N THR A 231 37.63 54.40 23.51
CA THR A 231 37.41 55.85 23.52
C THR A 231 37.96 56.48 24.79
N ARG A 232 37.67 55.91 25.97
CA ARG A 232 38.22 56.39 27.26
C ARG A 232 39.74 56.33 27.29
N HIS A 233 40.33 55.25 26.78
CA HIS A 233 41.77 55.12 26.70
C HIS A 233 42.40 56.20 25.80
N GLN A 234 41.83 56.43 24.61
CA GLN A 234 42.26 57.50 23.70
C GLN A 234 42.14 58.89 24.34
N GLN A 235 41.02 59.17 25.01
CA GLN A 235 40.83 60.42 25.75
C GLN A 235 41.89 60.60 26.83
N LYS A 236 42.22 59.55 27.60
CA LYS A 236 43.24 59.63 28.63
C LYS A 236 44.63 59.90 28.05
N LEU A 237 44.97 59.29 26.91
CA LEU A 237 46.22 59.58 26.21
C LEU A 237 46.30 61.04 25.75
N GLN A 238 45.20 61.58 25.21
CA GLN A 238 45.13 63.00 24.82
C GLN A 238 45.27 63.94 26.02
N GLU A 239 44.59 63.64 27.13
CA GLU A 239 44.68 64.43 28.37
C GLU A 239 46.13 64.47 28.90
N VAL A 240 46.80 63.31 28.94
CA VAL A 240 48.20 63.20 29.38
C VAL A 240 49.13 63.97 28.44
N ALA A 241 48.89 63.93 27.13
CA ALA A 241 49.66 64.70 26.15
C ALA A 241 49.52 66.21 26.40
N LEU A 242 48.29 66.71 26.56
CA LEU A 242 48.04 68.13 26.85
C LEU A 242 48.65 68.57 28.19
N GLN A 243 48.56 67.74 29.23
CA GLN A 243 49.19 68.02 30.52
C GLN A 243 50.72 68.08 30.42
N ASN A 244 51.33 67.24 29.59
CA ASN A 244 52.77 67.29 29.35
C ASN A 244 53.17 68.57 28.60
N ASP A 245 52.41 68.96 27.58
CA ASP A 245 52.64 70.20 26.82
C ASP A 245 52.52 71.43 27.74
N GLU A 246 51.49 71.48 28.60
CA GLU A 246 51.30 72.56 29.56
C GLU A 246 52.47 72.64 30.57
N LYS A 247 52.94 71.50 31.08
CA LYS A 247 54.11 71.44 31.97
C LYS A 247 55.38 71.95 31.28
N LEU A 248 55.57 71.62 29.99
CA LEU A 248 56.71 72.10 29.21
C LEU A 248 56.64 73.61 29.00
N LEU A 249 55.45 74.16 28.71
CA LEU A 249 55.23 75.60 28.59
C LEU A 249 55.54 76.34 29.89
N ARG A 250 54.97 75.89 31.03
CA ARG A 250 55.25 76.47 32.35
C ARG A 250 56.75 76.45 32.68
N ARG A 251 57.46 75.38 32.32
CA ARG A 251 58.93 75.32 32.47
C ARG A 251 59.61 76.39 31.62
N ARG A 252 59.28 76.54 30.34
CA ARG A 252 59.86 77.57 29.46
C ARG A 252 59.64 78.99 30.00
N GLU A 253 58.43 79.29 30.46
CA GLU A 253 58.10 80.58 31.05
C GLU A 253 58.91 80.85 32.33
N SER A 254 59.05 79.83 33.19
CA SER A 254 59.86 79.95 34.41
C SER A 254 61.35 80.17 34.13
N PHE A 255 61.90 79.57 33.07
CA PHE A 255 63.28 79.82 32.63
C PHE A 255 63.43 81.24 32.03
N SER A 256 62.44 81.70 31.26
CA SER A 256 62.46 83.05 30.67
C SER A 256 62.40 84.15 31.73
N ASN A 257 61.63 83.96 32.80
CA ASN A 257 61.51 84.93 33.90
C ASN A 257 62.72 84.96 34.85
N GLN A 258 63.63 83.98 34.79
CA GLN A 258 64.88 83.98 35.58
C GLN A 258 66.05 84.68 34.87
N GLN A 259 65.91 85.05 33.59
CA GLN A 259 66.96 85.70 32.80
C GLN A 259 66.79 87.23 32.65
N VAL A 260 65.83 87.83 33.36
CA VAL A 260 65.58 89.29 33.44
C VAL A 260 65.91 89.75 34.85
#